data_AF-A0A358XVF4-F1
#
_entry.id   AF-A0A358XVF4-F1
#
_cell.length_a   1.000
_cell.length_b   1.000
_cell.length_c   1.000
_cell.angle_alpha   90.00
_cell.angle_beta   90.00
_cell.angle_gamma   90.00
#
_symmetry.space_group_name_H-M   'P 1'
#
loop_
_entity.id
_entity.type
_entity.pdbx_description
1 polymer ?
#
loop_
_entity_poly.entity_id
_entity_poly.type
_entity_poly.pdbx_seq_one_letter_code
_entity_poly.pdbx_strand_id
1 'polypeptide(L)' 'EDQCESALLSLALQCAKRRVVVKRNRRSPDLAGAKPTFKLQGSKSRFDVYCC' A
#
# COMPACT_ATOMS: atom_id res chain seq x y z
N GLU A 1 -15.38 -1.66 -7.61
CA GLU A 1 -14.61 -2.86 -7.19
C GLU A 1 -13.55 -2.53 -6.13
N ASP A 2 -13.57 -1.33 -5.55
CA ASP A 2 -12.58 -0.79 -4.60
C ASP A 2 -12.76 -1.25 -3.14
N GLN A 3 -13.91 -1.86 -2.83
CA GLN A 3 -14.24 -2.28 -1.47
C GLN A 3 -13.38 -3.46 -0.98
N CYS A 4 -12.82 -4.23 -1.92
CA CYS A 4 -11.91 -5.33 -1.61
C CYS A 4 -10.49 -4.82 -1.28
N GLU A 5 -10.02 -3.78 -1.97
CA GLU A 5 -8.68 -3.22 -1.75
C GLU A 5 -8.57 -2.53 -0.38
N SER A 6 -9.61 -1.81 0.04
CA SER A 6 -9.65 -1.15 1.35
C SER A 6 -9.69 -2.16 2.50
N ALA A 7 -10.55 -3.18 2.40
CA ALA A 7 -10.65 -4.23 3.40
C ALA A 7 -9.33 -5.00 3.56
N LEU A 8 -8.66 -5.32 2.45
CA LEU A 8 -7.38 -6.01 2.47
C LEU A 8 -6.29 -5.17 3.16
N LEU A 9 -6.21 -3.87 2.83
CA LEU A 9 -5.23 -2.98 3.45
C LEU A 9 -5.48 -2.83 4.96
N SER A 10 -6.74 -2.63 5.37
CA SER A 10 -7.09 -2.52 6.79
C SER A 10 -6.76 -3.80 7.58
N LEU A 11 -7.05 -4.97 7.03
CA LEU A 11 -6.69 -6.25 7.67
C LEU A 11 -5.17 -6.46 7.73
N ALA A 12 -4.45 -6.11 6.66
CA ALA A 12 -3.00 -6.21 6.63
C ALA A 12 -2.36 -5.30 7.69
N LEU A 13 -2.88 -4.08 7.88
CA LEU A 13 -2.40 -3.15 8.90
C LEU A 13 -2.65 -3.66 10.32
N GLN A 14 -3.79 -4.32 10.57
CA GLN A 14 -4.09 -4.93 11.87
C GLN A 14 -3.20 -6.15 12.17
N CYS A 15 -2.83 -6.91 11.13
CA CYS A 15 -2.03 -8.13 11.28
C CYS A 15 -0.51 -7.84 11.36
N ALA A 16 -0.03 -6.84 10.62
CA ALA A 16 1.39 -6.53 10.52
C ALA A 16 1.93 -5.89 11.81
N LYS A 17 3.05 -6.40 12.32
CA LYS A 17 3.69 -5.88 13.55
C LYS A 17 4.62 -4.69 13.35
N ARG A 18 4.97 -4.35 12.11
CA ARG A 18 5.98 -3.34 11.78
C ARG A 18 5.59 -2.47 10.61
N ARG A 19 5.28 -3.10 9.48
CA ARG A 19 4.92 -2.39 8.25
C ARG A 19 4.24 -3.32 7.27
N VAL A 20 3.34 -2.74 6.47
CA VAL A 20 2.75 -3.36 5.29
C VAL A 20 3.43 -2.75 4.06
N VAL A 21 3.84 -3.58 3.12
CA VAL A 21 4.49 -3.13 1.87
C VAL A 21 3.66 -3.59 0.70
N VAL A 22 3.19 -2.65 -0.11
CA VAL A 22 2.33 -2.92 -1.27
C VAL A 22 3.10 -2.61 -2.55
N LYS A 23 3.24 -3.61 -3.43
CA LYS A 23 3.81 -3.42 -4.76
C LYS A 23 2.76 -2.80 -5.68
N ARG A 24 3.11 -1.70 -6.36
CA ARG A 24 2.25 -1.00 -7.33
C ARG A 24 3.06 -0.55 -8.55
N ASN A 25 2.37 -0.19 -9.63
CA ASN A 25 3.02 0.47 -10.76
C ASN A 25 3.28 1.94 -10.42
N ARG A 26 4.31 2.55 -11.05
CA ARG A 26 4.73 3.92 -10.74
C ARG A 26 3.57 4.95 -10.85
N ARG A 27 2.72 4.80 -11.88
CA ARG A 27 1.61 5.71 -12.21
C ARG A 27 0.26 5.32 -11.58
N SER A 28 0.18 4.21 -10.86
CA SER A 28 -1.09 3.78 -10.26
C SER A 28 -1.49 4.71 -9.10
N PRO A 29 -2.79 4.86 -8.84
CA PRO A 29 -3.26 5.54 -7.63
C PRO A 29 -2.86 4.75 -6.38
N ASP A 30 -2.83 5.48 -5.27
CA ASP A 30 -2.56 4.94 -3.94
C ASP A 30 -3.64 3.93 -3.54
N LEU A 31 -3.25 2.85 -2.86
CA LEU A 31 -4.15 1.75 -2.56
C LEU A 31 -5.26 2.23 -1.63
N ALA A 32 -6.53 2.02 -2.02
CA ALA A 32 -7.70 2.43 -1.25
C ALA A 32 -7.73 3.94 -0.86
N GLY A 33 -7.01 4.81 -1.59
CA GLY A 33 -6.87 6.22 -1.26
C GLY A 33 -6.03 6.50 0.00
N ALA A 34 -5.45 5.47 0.62
CA ALA A 34 -4.59 5.62 1.78
C ALA A 34 -3.19 6.08 1.35
N LYS A 35 -2.72 7.19 1.93
CA LYS A 35 -1.37 7.70 1.65
C LYS A 35 -0.34 6.85 2.41
N PRO A 36 0.62 6.21 1.72
CA PRO A 36 1.68 5.46 2.40
C PRO A 36 2.64 6.40 3.13
N THR A 37 3.24 5.89 4.21
CA THR A 37 4.26 6.58 5.00
C THR A 37 5.51 6.85 4.16
N PHE A 38 5.89 5.90 3.32
CA PHE A 38 7.05 6.03 2.44
C PHE A 38 6.81 5.32 1.10
N LYS A 39 7.34 5.89 0.01
CA LYS A 39 7.24 5.31 -1.34
C LYS A 39 8.65 5.00 -1.86
N LEU A 40 8.96 3.72 -2.03
CA LEU A 40 10.16 3.27 -2.73
C LEU A 40 9.89 3.27 -4.22
N GLN A 41 10.45 4.22 -4.96
CA GLN A 41 10.24 4.34 -6.40
C GLN A 41 11.35 3.59 -7.14
N GLY A 42 10.97 2.53 -7.87
CA GLY A 42 11.81 1.91 -8.89
C GLY A 42 11.42 2.38 -10.29
N SER A 43 12.14 1.92 -11.31
CA SER A 43 11.98 2.39 -12.70
C SER A 43 10.61 2.05 -13.31
N LYS A 44 10.05 0.87 -12.98
CA LYS A 44 8.73 0.41 -13.47
C LYS A 44 7.70 0.24 -12.36
N SER A 45 8.14 -0.16 -11.18
CA SER A 45 7.30 -0.45 -10.03
C SER A 45 7.69 0.45 -8.85
N ARG A 46 6.72 0.72 -7.99
CA ARG A 46 6.94 1.37 -6.70
C ARG A 46 6.46 0.45 -5.58
N PHE A 47 7.03 0.60 -4.40
CA PHE A 47 6.55 -0.05 -3.19
C PHE A 47 6.05 1.02 -2.23
N ASP A 48 4.76 0.95 -1.94
CA ASP A 48 4.08 1.82 -0.98
C ASP A 48 4.20 1.15 0.40
N VAL A 49 4.93 1.78 1.32
CA VAL A 49 5.19 1.28 2.67
C VAL A 49 4.29 2.02 3.65
N TYR A 50 3.47 1.26 4.37
CA TYR A 50 2.59 1.73 5.42
C TYR A 50 3.16 1.27 6.77
N CYS A 51 3.51 2.21 7.63
CA CYS A 51 3.80 1.90 9.03
C CYS A 51 2.48 1.81 9.79
N CYS A 52 2.34 0.76 10.59
CA CYS A 52 1.23 0.58 11.53
C CYS A 52 1.48 1.33 12.84
#